data_AF-A0A355T4F9-F1
#
_entry.id   AF-A0A355T4F9-F1
#
_cell.length_a   1.000
_cell.length_b   1.000
_cell.length_c   1.000
_cell.angle_alpha   90.00
_cell.angle_beta   90.00
_cell.angle_gamma   90.00
#
_symmetry.space_group_name_H-M   'P 1'
#
loop_
_entity.id
_entity.type
_entity.pdbx_description
1 polymer ?
#
loop_
_entity_poly.entity_id
_entity_poly.type
_entity_poly.pdbx_seq_one_letter_code
_entity_poly.pdbx_strand_id
1 'polypeptide(L)'
;MAHDSLPTLFTIPPGVPFLDALARALVADPGLQGTLSDKPEALADLTILLPTRRAVRSLTEAFLRAGDGKAILLPHIRPLGDVDEEELLLTA
;
A
#
# COMPACT_ATOMS: atom_id res chain seq x y z
N MET A 1 -9.18 -17.35 -14.89
CA MET A 1 -8.10 -17.66 -15.86
C MET A 1 -6.79 -17.30 -15.19
N ALA A 2 -5.95 -18.30 -14.93
CA ALA A 2 -4.72 -18.14 -14.16
C ALA A 2 -3.72 -17.28 -14.97
N HIS A 3 -3.24 -16.20 -14.37
CA HIS A 3 -2.06 -15.49 -14.89
C HIS A 3 -0.84 -16.35 -14.60
N ASP A 4 -0.30 -16.99 -15.63
CA ASP A 4 1.05 -17.55 -15.64
C ASP A 4 2.06 -16.40 -15.77
N SER A 5 2.09 -15.55 -14.75
CA SER A 5 2.96 -14.37 -14.68
C SER A 5 3.69 -14.43 -13.35
N LEU A 6 5.00 -14.59 -13.41
CA LEU A 6 5.86 -14.52 -12.24
C LEU A 6 5.57 -13.22 -11.49
N PRO A 7 5.54 -13.24 -10.15
CA PRO A 7 5.28 -12.03 -9.38
C PRO A 7 6.37 -10.99 -9.67
N THR A 8 5.96 -9.75 -9.92
CA THR A 8 6.89 -8.62 -10.03
C THR A 8 7.45 -8.29 -8.65
N LEU A 9 8.78 -8.36 -8.52
CA LEU A 9 9.47 -8.06 -7.27
C LEU A 9 10.12 -6.66 -7.33
N PHE A 10 9.73 -5.80 -6.38
CA PHE A 10 10.36 -4.51 -6.14
C PHE A 10 11.14 -4.54 -4.82
N THR A 11 12.16 -3.68 -4.70
CA THR A 11 12.96 -3.56 -3.48
C THR A 11 13.21 -2.10 -3.13
N ILE A 12 13.32 -1.83 -1.83
CA ILE A 12 13.74 -0.54 -1.29
C ILE A 12 15.06 -0.77 -0.56
N PRO A 13 16.11 0.05 -0.79
CA PRO A 13 17.40 -0.13 -0.14
C PRO A 13 17.31 -0.12 1.38
N PRO A 14 18.15 -0.89 2.08
CA PRO A 14 18.21 -0.87 3.53
C PRO A 14 18.60 0.52 4.04
N GLY A 15 18.05 0.91 5.19
CA GLY A 15 18.29 2.23 5.80
C GLY A 15 17.41 3.36 5.24
N VAL A 16 16.66 3.12 4.17
CA VAL A 16 15.63 4.05 3.71
C VAL A 16 14.33 3.80 4.49
N PRO A 17 13.63 4.85 4.96
CA PRO A 17 12.31 4.70 5.57
C PRO A 17 11.33 4.09 4.55
N PHE A 18 11.06 2.80 4.70
CA PHE A 18 10.39 1.98 3.68
C PHE A 18 9.03 2.55 3.26
N LEU A 19 8.17 2.88 4.24
CA LEU A 19 6.82 3.36 3.97
C LEU A 19 6.81 4.75 3.33
N ASP A 20 7.71 5.65 3.73
CA ASP A 20 7.85 6.97 3.10
C ASP A 20 8.41 6.89 1.68
N ALA A 21 9.31 5.93 1.42
CA ALA A 21 9.81 5.69 0.06
C ALA A 21 8.71 5.12 -0.83
N LEU A 22 7.97 4.12 -0.33
CA LEU A 22 6.85 3.51 -1.05
C LEU A 22 5.77 4.54 -1.37
N ALA A 23 5.32 5.31 -0.38
CA ALA A 23 4.28 6.32 -0.57
C ALA A 23 4.70 7.38 -1.59
N ARG A 24 5.93 7.90 -1.51
CA ARG A 24 6.46 8.87 -2.48
C ARG A 24 6.53 8.30 -3.89
N ALA A 25 6.98 7.06 -4.04
CA ALA A 25 7.04 6.40 -5.35
C ALA A 25 5.64 6.24 -5.96
N LEU A 26 4.67 5.75 -5.18
CA LEU A 26 3.31 5.52 -5.65
C LEU A 26 2.51 6.81 -5.90
N VAL A 27 2.79 7.89 -5.17
CA VAL A 27 2.18 9.21 -5.44
C VAL A 27 2.77 9.83 -6.72
N ALA A 28 4.08 9.65 -6.96
CA ALA A 28 4.74 10.17 -8.16
C ALA A 28 4.36 9.37 -9.42
N ASP A 29 4.28 8.05 -9.31
CA ASP A 29 3.95 7.13 -10.40
C ASP A 29 3.20 5.90 -9.85
N PRO A 30 1.86 5.94 -9.81
CA PRO A 30 1.05 4.82 -9.35
C PRO A 30 1.18 3.56 -10.21
N GLY A 31 1.58 3.72 -11.48
CA GLY A 31 1.75 2.63 -12.43
C GLY A 31 3.08 1.89 -12.28
N LEU A 32 4.04 2.47 -11.53
CA LEU A 32 5.42 2.00 -11.44
C LEU A 32 5.98 1.66 -12.84
N GLN A 33 6.07 2.66 -13.70
CA GLN A 33 6.55 2.56 -15.09
C GLN A 33 5.71 1.59 -15.95
N GLY A 34 4.38 1.62 -15.77
CA GLY A 34 3.44 0.77 -16.51
C GLY A 34 3.43 -0.70 -16.05
N THR A 35 4.15 -1.04 -14.98
CA THR A 35 4.21 -2.42 -14.47
C THR A 35 2.90 -2.85 -13.79
N LEU A 36 2.21 -1.90 -13.13
CA LEU A 36 0.96 -2.16 -12.42
C LEU A 36 -0.27 -1.72 -13.23
N SER A 37 -0.19 -0.56 -13.88
CA SER A 37 -1.28 0.04 -14.65
C SER A 37 -0.73 1.21 -15.48
N ASP A 38 -1.35 1.47 -16.62
CA ASP A 38 -1.04 2.63 -17.48
C ASP A 38 -1.97 3.82 -17.20
N LYS A 39 -2.88 3.72 -16.23
CA LYS A 39 -3.88 4.75 -15.93
C LYS A 39 -3.34 5.82 -14.95
N PRO A 40 -3.57 7.12 -15.20
CA PRO A 40 -3.19 8.18 -14.27
C PRO A 40 -3.82 8.05 -12.87
N GLU A 41 -5.06 7.60 -12.80
CA GLU A 41 -5.83 7.40 -11.56
C GLU A 41 -5.59 6.05 -10.87
N ALA A 42 -4.59 5.28 -11.31
CA ALA A 42 -4.36 3.91 -10.85
C ALA A 42 -4.12 3.78 -9.33
N LEU A 43 -3.71 4.86 -8.64
CA LEU A 43 -3.44 4.80 -7.20
C LEU A 43 -4.63 4.32 -6.39
N ALA A 44 -5.84 4.80 -6.70
CA ALA A 44 -7.06 4.45 -5.97
C ALA A 44 -7.46 2.98 -6.19
N ASP A 45 -7.07 2.41 -7.34
CA ASP A 45 -7.36 1.02 -7.71
C ASP A 45 -6.40 0.01 -7.04
N LEU A 46 -5.28 0.48 -6.47
CA LEU A 46 -4.31 -0.40 -5.84
C LEU A 46 -4.83 -0.96 -4.52
N THR A 47 -4.54 -2.24 -4.28
CA THR A 47 -4.68 -2.86 -2.95
C THR A 47 -3.30 -3.14 -2.38
N ILE A 48 -3.00 -2.55 -1.22
CA ILE A 48 -1.74 -2.72 -0.51
C ILE A 48 -1.99 -3.58 0.73
N LEU A 49 -1.40 -4.77 0.72
CA LEU A 49 -1.45 -5.72 1.82
C LEU A 49 -0.24 -5.52 2.73
N LEU A 50 -0.46 -5.35 4.03
CA LEU A 50 0.57 -5.06 5.02
C LEU A 50 0.55 -6.08 6.17
N PRO A 51 1.67 -6.33 6.84
CA PRO A 51 1.72 -7.38 7.86
C PRO A 51 0.87 -7.09 9.10
N THR A 52 0.66 -5.81 9.47
CA THR A 52 -0.02 -5.41 10.72
C THR A 52 -0.89 -4.16 10.55
N ARG A 53 -1.86 -3.95 11.44
CA ARG A 53 -2.63 -2.69 11.53
C ARG A 53 -1.76 -1.46 11.79
N ARG A 54 -0.67 -1.63 12.55
CA ARG A 54 0.30 -0.55 12.78
C ARG A 54 0.94 -0.10 11.46
N ALA A 55 1.32 -1.04 10.60
CA ALA A 55 1.88 -0.71 9.28
C ALA A 55 0.85 0.02 8.40
N VAL A 56 -0.43 -0.36 8.47
CA VAL A 56 -1.53 0.36 7.77
C VAL A 56 -1.57 1.81 8.20
N ARG A 57 -1.63 2.08 9.51
CA ARG A 57 -1.65 3.45 10.05
C ARG A 57 -0.42 4.25 9.60
N SER A 58 0.77 3.66 9.72
CA SER A 58 2.03 4.32 9.32
C SER A 58 2.10 4.59 7.81
N LEU A 59 1.56 3.71 6.96
CA LEU A 59 1.53 3.93 5.51
C LEU A 59 0.52 5.03 5.14
N THR A 60 -0.65 5.07 5.78
CA THR A 60 -1.62 6.15 5.59
C THR A 60 -1.00 7.51 5.91
N GLU A 61 -0.29 7.62 7.04
CA GLU A 61 0.42 8.85 7.40
C GLU A 61 1.53 9.20 6.39
N ALA A 62 2.23 8.20 5.86
CA ALA A 62 3.26 8.41 4.83
C ALA A 62 2.66 8.96 3.52
N PHE A 63 1.48 8.49 3.10
CA PHE A 63 0.76 9.06 1.96
C PHE A 63 0.35 10.52 2.20
N LEU A 64 -0.13 10.85 3.41
CA LEU A 64 -0.48 12.24 3.75
C LEU A 64 0.75 13.17 3.68
N ARG A 65 1.91 12.72 4.18
CA ARG A 65 3.17 13.47 4.04
C ARG A 65 3.59 13.61 2.57
N ALA A 66 3.49 12.53 1.79
CA ALA A 66 3.87 12.52 0.39
C ALA A 66 2.97 13.42 -0.48
N GLY A 67 1.71 13.62 -0.09
CA GLY A 67 0.76 14.47 -0.81
C GLY A 67 0.94 15.97 -0.64
N ASP A 68 1.82 16.42 0.27
CA ASP A 68 2.17 17.83 0.46
C ASP A 68 0.94 18.75 0.60
N GLY A 69 -0.04 18.29 1.40
CA GLY A 69 -1.29 19.03 1.66
C GLY A 69 -2.33 18.95 0.55
N LYS A 70 -2.08 18.27 -0.56
CA LYS A 70 -3.06 18.03 -1.62
C LYS A 70 -3.97 16.85 -1.24
N ALA A 71 -5.24 16.95 -1.63
CA ALA A 71 -6.16 15.82 -1.53
C ALA A 71 -5.72 14.71 -2.50
N ILE A 72 -5.58 13.49 -1.99
CA ILE A 72 -5.22 12.29 -2.76
C ILE A 72 -6.25 11.20 -2.48
N LEU A 73 -6.69 10.52 -3.53
CA LEU A 73 -7.46 9.29 -3.40
C LEU A 73 -6.50 8.16 -3.03
N LEU A 74 -6.64 7.65 -1.81
CA LEU A 74 -5.78 6.62 -1.27
C LEU A 74 -6.10 5.24 -1.85
N PRO A 75 -5.10 4.35 -1.96
CA PRO A 75 -5.33 2.95 -2.28
C PRO A 75 -6.11 2.24 -1.16
N HIS A 76 -6.60 1.03 -1.46
CA HIS A 76 -7.12 0.12 -0.45
C HIS A 76 -5.98 -0.48 0.38
N ILE A 77 -5.75 0.02 1.60
CA ILE A 77 -4.69 -0.48 2.49
C ILE A 77 -5.29 -1.45 3.51
N ARG A 78 -4.81 -2.70 3.54
CA ARG A 78 -5.37 -3.78 4.36
C ARG A 78 -4.29 -4.54 5.13
N PRO A 79 -4.51 -4.87 6.41
CA PRO A 79 -3.63 -5.78 7.13
C PRO A 79 -3.86 -7.23 6.68
N LEU A 80 -2.79 -8.03 6.63
CA LEU A 80 -2.78 -9.47 6.46
C LEU A 80 -2.91 -10.17 7.83
N GLY A 81 -2.31 -9.58 8.86
CA GLY A 81 -2.27 -10.10 10.22
C GLY A 81 -2.91 -9.12 11.21
N ASP A 82 -4.06 -9.53 11.71
CA ASP A 82 -4.63 -9.29 13.04
C ASP A 82 -5.93 -10.09 13.01
N VAL A 83 -5.87 -11.36 13.44
CA VAL A 83 -7.08 -11.98 13.98
C VAL A 83 -7.32 -11.14 15.23
N ASP A 84 -8.30 -10.26 15.20
CA ASP A 84 -8.67 -9.51 16.40
C ASP A 84 -8.89 -10.55 17.51
N GLU A 85 -8.04 -10.56 18.52
CA GLU A 85 -8.40 -11.20 19.80
C GLU A 85 -9.73 -10.61 20.31
N GLU A 86 -10.06 -9.38 19.88
CA GLU A 86 -11.30 -8.65 20.12
C GLU A 86 -12.51 -9.09 19.23
N GLU A 87 -12.30 -9.79 18.12
CA GLU A 87 -13.34 -10.31 17.20
C GLU A 87 -13.63 -11.79 17.51
N LEU A 88 -12.68 -12.47 18.15
CA LEU A 88 -12.89 -13.74 18.85
C LEU A 88 -13.77 -13.59 20.11
N LEU A 89 -13.94 -12.38 20.66
CA LEU A 89 -14.70 -12.14 21.88
C LEU A 89 -16.23 -12.04 21.68
N LEU A 90 -16.73 -12.06 20.44
CA LEU A 90 -18.16 -11.89 20.14
C LEU A 90 -18.83 -13.12 19.50
N THR A 91 -18.24 -14.32 19.64
CA THR A 91 -18.86 -15.58 19.17
C THR A 91 -18.98 -16.67 20.24
N ALA A 92 -18.98 -16.31 21.54
CA ALA A 92 -19.29 -17.25 22.63
C ALA A 92 -20.72 -17.08 23.16
#